data_AF-A0A959EPV2-F1
#
_entry.id   AF-A0A959EPV2-F1
#
_cell.length_a   1.000
_cell.length_b   1.000
_cell.length_c   1.000
_cell.angle_alpha   90.00
_cell.angle_beta   90.00
_cell.angle_gamma   90.00
#
_symmetry.space_group_name_H-M   'P 1'
#
loop_
_entity.id
_entity.type
_entity.pdbx_description
1 polymer ?
#
loop_
_entity_poly.entity_id
_entity_poly.type
_entity_poly.pdbx_seq_one_letter_code
_entity_poly.pdbx_strand_id
1 'polypeptide(L)'
;MDLAGLPKIELHLHLDCSLSFEVVKRLDPAISFEEYRNSFVAPVNCLDLSEYIKRAIPAIQLMQSEEALEAVTLDLFEQLARDSILYAEIRFAPLEHTREGLSVEEVVRSVERAVQRGIRETGIEVRVILCTLRHYNARQSLQTVELVEQFRTGLVVGFDIAADEAGYPIDAHLAAFQYAQRHGIPCTAHAGEACGADSVWETLEHFHPQRIGHGVRSVEDPALVEHLARRQIHLEVCPTSNLQTKVFRQMCDHSIGR
;
A
#
# COMPACT_ATOMS: atom_id res chain seq x y z
N MET A 1 21.57 -10.27 -15.20
CA MET A 1 21.93 -10.17 -13.77
C MET A 1 20.86 -10.92 -13.01
N ASP A 2 21.23 -11.83 -12.12
CA ASP A 2 20.25 -12.45 -11.21
C ASP A 2 19.94 -11.43 -10.11
N LEU A 3 18.70 -10.93 -10.10
CA LEU A 3 18.25 -9.91 -9.14
C LEU A 3 17.70 -10.54 -7.85
N ALA A 4 17.44 -11.86 -7.84
CA ALA A 4 16.76 -12.53 -6.75
C ALA A 4 17.59 -12.48 -5.45
N GLY A 5 18.90 -12.73 -5.54
CA GLY A 5 19.79 -12.75 -4.37
C GLY A 5 20.32 -11.38 -3.91
N LEU A 6 19.91 -10.27 -4.53
CA LEU A 6 20.36 -8.94 -4.10
C LEU A 6 19.63 -8.53 -2.80
N PRO A 7 20.32 -7.90 -1.83
CA PRO A 7 19.65 -7.29 -0.70
C PRO A 7 18.78 -6.11 -1.16
N LYS A 8 17.51 -6.09 -0.74
CA LYS A 8 16.51 -5.13 -1.25
C LYS A 8 15.73 -4.47 -0.11
N ILE A 9 15.15 -3.32 -0.43
CA ILE A 9 14.24 -2.54 0.42
C ILE A 9 12.92 -2.44 -0.32
N GLU A 10 11.81 -2.75 0.35
CA GLU A 10 10.47 -2.70 -0.23
C GLU A 10 9.64 -1.62 0.48
N LEU A 11 9.36 -0.51 -0.19
CA LEU A 11 8.69 0.63 0.45
C LEU A 11 7.22 0.75 0.10
N HIS A 12 6.70 -0.06 -0.83
CA HIS A 12 5.33 0.07 -1.34
C HIS A 12 4.67 -1.29 -1.51
N LEU A 13 4.22 -1.83 -0.39
CA LEU A 13 3.66 -3.18 -0.33
C LEU A 13 2.39 -3.23 0.50
N HIS A 14 1.27 -3.49 -0.17
CA HIS A 14 -0.04 -3.65 0.47
C HIS A 14 -0.19 -5.03 1.12
N LEU A 15 -0.25 -5.11 2.44
CA LEU A 15 -0.49 -6.36 3.18
C LEU A 15 -1.84 -6.99 2.77
N ASP A 16 -2.87 -6.16 2.66
CA ASP A 16 -4.24 -6.52 2.26
C ASP A 16 -4.37 -6.90 0.77
N CYS A 17 -3.26 -6.92 0.02
CA CYS A 17 -3.18 -7.39 -1.37
C CYS A 17 -2.09 -8.45 -1.60
N SER A 18 -1.40 -8.93 -0.55
CA SER A 18 -0.20 -9.77 -0.66
C SER A 18 -0.38 -11.18 -0.08
N LEU A 19 -1.59 -11.73 -0.13
CA LEU A 19 -1.86 -13.06 0.41
C LEU A 19 -1.38 -14.15 -0.55
N SER A 20 -0.46 -15.00 -0.09
CA SER A 20 -0.04 -16.19 -0.84
C SER A 20 -1.18 -17.20 -0.99
N PHE A 21 -1.03 -18.15 -1.92
CA PHE A 21 -1.99 -19.26 -2.02
C PHE A 21 -2.02 -20.08 -0.73
N GLU A 22 -0.88 -20.24 -0.08
CA GLU A 22 -0.64 -21.08 1.08
C GLU A 22 -1.40 -20.53 2.29
N VAL A 23 -1.34 -19.22 2.54
CA VAL A 23 -2.12 -18.60 3.62
C VAL A 23 -3.61 -18.57 3.29
N VAL A 24 -3.98 -18.31 2.03
CA VAL A 24 -5.38 -18.36 1.61
C VAL A 24 -5.94 -19.78 1.78
N LYS A 25 -5.20 -20.82 1.41
CA LYS A 25 -5.58 -22.23 1.58
C LYS A 25 -5.68 -22.64 3.06
N ARG A 26 -4.87 -22.01 3.93
CA ARG A 26 -4.95 -22.22 5.38
C ARG A 26 -6.21 -21.61 5.98
N LEU A 27 -6.60 -20.42 5.52
CA LEU A 27 -7.78 -19.69 6.02
C LEU A 27 -9.09 -20.19 5.38
N ASP A 28 -9.03 -20.61 4.12
CA ASP A 28 -10.11 -21.27 3.39
C ASP A 28 -9.63 -22.64 2.85
N PRO A 29 -9.80 -23.73 3.62
CA PRO A 29 -9.41 -25.06 3.18
C PRO A 29 -10.13 -25.57 1.94
N ALA A 30 -11.26 -24.98 1.52
CA ALA A 30 -12.00 -25.42 0.34
C ALA A 30 -11.44 -24.84 -0.96
N ILE A 31 -10.77 -23.69 -0.91
CA ILE A 31 -10.29 -22.98 -2.11
C ILE A 31 -9.35 -23.83 -2.98
N SER A 32 -9.58 -23.82 -4.29
CA SER A 32 -8.66 -24.43 -5.26
C SER A 32 -7.58 -23.43 -5.70
N PHE A 33 -6.45 -23.93 -6.22
CA PHE A 33 -5.42 -23.04 -6.78
C PHE A 33 -5.94 -22.23 -7.98
N GLU A 34 -6.84 -22.82 -8.77
CA GLU A 34 -7.48 -22.11 -9.89
C GLU A 34 -8.36 -20.96 -9.41
N GLU A 35 -9.18 -21.21 -8.38
CA GLU A 35 -10.02 -20.18 -7.77
C GLU A 35 -9.19 -19.07 -7.13
N TYR A 36 -8.11 -19.42 -6.41
CA TYR A 36 -7.16 -18.44 -5.89
C TYR A 36 -6.62 -17.53 -7.01
N ARG A 37 -6.10 -18.11 -8.11
CA ARG A 37 -5.59 -17.33 -9.24
C ARG A 37 -6.66 -16.45 -9.88
N ASN A 38 -7.90 -16.92 -9.94
CA ASN A 38 -9.00 -16.17 -10.54
C ASN A 38 -9.56 -15.08 -9.65
N SER A 39 -9.38 -15.16 -8.33
CA SER A 39 -10.00 -14.25 -7.35
C SER A 39 -9.00 -13.24 -6.76
N PHE A 40 -7.80 -13.68 -6.41
CA PHE A 40 -6.80 -12.89 -5.68
C PHE A 40 -5.72 -12.30 -6.58
N VAL A 41 -5.44 -12.91 -7.74
CA VAL A 41 -4.37 -12.46 -8.64
C VAL A 41 -4.97 -11.61 -9.75
N ALA A 42 -4.47 -10.39 -9.91
CA ALA A 42 -4.85 -9.53 -11.03
C ALA A 42 -4.39 -10.16 -12.36
N PRO A 43 -5.26 -10.21 -13.38
CA PRO A 43 -4.83 -10.62 -14.71
C PRO A 43 -3.77 -9.65 -15.26
N VAL A 44 -2.99 -10.11 -16.24
CA VAL A 44 -1.98 -9.27 -16.90
C VAL A 44 -2.59 -8.01 -17.54
N ASN A 45 -3.87 -8.09 -17.92
CA ASN A 45 -4.59 -7.04 -18.62
C ASN A 45 -5.90 -6.70 -17.90
N CYS A 46 -5.86 -5.95 -16.79
CA CYS A 46 -7.07 -5.27 -16.31
C CYS A 46 -7.42 -4.13 -17.29
N LEU A 47 -8.66 -3.63 -17.21
CA LEU A 47 -9.12 -2.46 -17.96
C LEU A 47 -8.50 -1.18 -17.41
N ASP A 48 -8.43 -1.06 -16.09
CA ASP A 48 -7.94 0.10 -15.36
C ASP A 48 -7.61 -0.25 -13.88
N LEU A 49 -7.21 0.76 -13.11
CA LEU A 49 -6.96 0.66 -11.66
C LEU A 49 -8.20 0.18 -10.87
N SER A 50 -9.40 0.62 -11.26
CA SER A 50 -10.65 0.28 -10.56
C SER A 50 -10.97 -1.22 -10.68
N GLU A 51 -10.72 -1.83 -11.84
CA GLU A 51 -10.80 -3.30 -11.97
C GLU A 51 -9.70 -4.01 -11.18
N TYR A 52 -8.46 -3.50 -11.20
CA TYR A 52 -7.33 -4.09 -10.50
C TYR A 52 -7.59 -4.20 -8.98
N ILE A 53 -8.09 -3.14 -8.35
CA ILE A 53 -8.33 -3.09 -6.90
C ILE A 53 -9.39 -4.10 -6.43
N LYS A 54 -10.29 -4.58 -7.31
CA LYS A 54 -11.29 -5.60 -6.94
C LYS A 54 -10.66 -6.90 -6.43
N ARG A 55 -9.39 -7.15 -6.74
CA ARG A 55 -8.62 -8.30 -6.24
C ARG A 55 -8.32 -8.24 -4.74
N ALA A 56 -8.38 -7.06 -4.13
CA ALA A 56 -8.26 -6.91 -2.68
C ALA A 56 -9.52 -7.38 -1.94
N ILE A 57 -10.69 -7.39 -2.58
CA ILE A 57 -11.98 -7.73 -1.91
C ILE A 57 -11.94 -9.09 -1.22
N PRO A 58 -11.57 -10.21 -1.87
CA PRO A 58 -11.52 -11.51 -1.20
C PRO A 58 -10.43 -11.59 -0.12
N ALA A 59 -9.32 -10.88 -0.28
CA ALA A 59 -8.30 -10.78 0.77
C ALA A 59 -8.83 -10.08 2.02
N ILE A 60 -9.49 -8.93 1.84
CA ILE A 60 -10.15 -8.20 2.93
C ILE A 60 -11.18 -9.10 3.62
N GLN A 61 -11.98 -9.87 2.88
CA GLN A 61 -12.97 -10.80 3.46
C GLN A 61 -12.34 -11.87 4.35
N LEU A 62 -11.14 -12.36 4.02
CA LEU A 62 -10.44 -13.35 4.85
C LEU A 62 -9.78 -12.74 6.09
N MET A 63 -9.45 -11.44 6.05
CA MET A 63 -8.70 -10.74 7.10
C MET A 63 -9.61 -10.05 8.12
N GLN A 64 -10.63 -10.74 8.65
CA GLN A 64 -11.61 -10.17 9.58
C GLN A 64 -11.45 -10.65 11.04
N SER A 65 -10.45 -11.49 11.33
CA SER A 65 -10.13 -11.95 12.69
C SER A 65 -8.66 -11.67 13.04
N GLU A 66 -8.32 -11.63 14.34
CA GLU A 66 -6.93 -11.45 14.80
C GLU A 66 -6.02 -12.56 14.27
N GLU A 67 -6.51 -13.81 14.25
CA GLU A 67 -5.76 -14.98 13.78
C GLU A 67 -5.47 -14.89 12.28
N ALA A 68 -6.42 -14.40 11.49
CA ALA A 68 -6.23 -14.23 10.05
C ALA A 68 -5.25 -13.10 9.74
N LEU A 69 -5.37 -11.97 10.43
CA LEU A 69 -4.41 -10.86 10.32
C LEU A 69 -2.99 -11.30 10.70
N GLU A 70 -2.84 -12.07 11.77
CA GLU A 70 -1.54 -12.63 12.17
C GLU A 70 -1.01 -13.61 11.10
N ALA A 71 -1.84 -14.54 10.62
CA ALA A 71 -1.44 -15.53 9.64
C ALA A 71 -0.95 -14.88 8.33
N VAL A 72 -1.70 -13.90 7.81
CA VAL A 72 -1.34 -13.16 6.59
C VAL A 72 -0.07 -12.33 6.79
N THR A 73 0.08 -11.69 7.94
CA THR A 73 1.29 -10.91 8.23
C THR A 73 2.54 -11.81 8.29
N LEU A 74 2.46 -12.96 8.96
CA LEU A 74 3.60 -13.89 9.05
C LEU A 74 3.92 -14.56 7.71
N ASP A 75 2.90 -14.90 6.90
CA ASP A 75 3.09 -15.37 5.53
C ASP A 75 3.86 -14.34 4.67
N LEU A 76 3.57 -13.04 4.85
CA LEU A 76 4.31 -12.00 4.14
C LEU A 76 5.79 -11.99 4.49
N PHE A 77 6.18 -12.28 5.74
CA PHE A 77 7.60 -12.42 6.10
C PHE A 77 8.29 -13.57 5.35
N GLU A 78 7.60 -14.68 5.11
CA GLU A 78 8.14 -15.79 4.30
C GLU A 78 8.34 -15.36 2.84
N GLN A 79 7.46 -14.52 2.30
CA GLN A 79 7.60 -13.93 0.96
C GLN A 79 8.78 -12.95 0.90
N LEU A 80 8.88 -12.04 1.87
CA LEU A 80 9.99 -11.06 1.97
C LEU A 80 11.36 -11.76 2.08
N ALA A 81 11.44 -12.87 2.84
CA ALA A 81 12.66 -13.67 2.96
C ALA A 81 13.05 -14.32 1.63
N ARG A 82 12.07 -14.88 0.90
CA ARG A 82 12.31 -15.47 -0.44
C ARG A 82 12.85 -14.44 -1.43
N ASP A 83 12.43 -13.19 -1.29
CA ASP A 83 12.87 -12.09 -2.14
C ASP A 83 14.12 -11.37 -1.60
N SER A 84 14.79 -11.86 -0.56
CA SER A 84 16.00 -11.22 0.02
C SER A 84 15.75 -9.75 0.44
N ILE A 85 14.55 -9.44 0.93
CA ILE A 85 14.23 -8.12 1.49
C ILE A 85 14.86 -8.01 2.88
N LEU A 86 15.58 -6.90 3.13
CA LEU A 86 16.17 -6.58 4.43
C LEU A 86 15.30 -5.63 5.24
N TYR A 87 14.56 -4.75 4.56
CA TYR A 87 13.66 -3.77 5.15
C TYR A 87 12.40 -3.63 4.32
N ALA A 88 11.23 -3.64 4.96
CA ALA A 88 9.97 -3.32 4.29
C ALA A 88 9.12 -2.31 5.07
N GLU A 89 8.39 -1.48 4.33
CA GLU A 89 7.25 -0.71 4.84
C GLU A 89 5.98 -1.27 4.24
N ILE A 90 5.25 -2.05 5.05
CA ILE A 90 3.97 -2.62 4.64
C ILE A 90 2.85 -1.63 4.94
N ARG A 91 1.85 -1.57 4.07
CA ARG A 91 0.68 -0.70 4.21
C ARG A 91 -0.61 -1.49 4.16
N PHE A 92 -1.63 -1.02 4.86
CA PHE A 92 -2.97 -1.59 4.79
C PHE A 92 -4.02 -0.58 5.27
N ALA A 93 -5.28 -0.79 4.90
CA ALA A 93 -6.40 0.05 5.34
C ALA A 93 -7.11 -0.55 6.56
N PRO A 94 -6.81 -0.12 7.81
CA PRO A 94 -7.31 -0.80 9.01
C PRO A 94 -8.84 -0.79 9.14
N LEU A 95 -9.51 0.21 8.56
CA LEU A 95 -10.97 0.30 8.56
C LEU A 95 -11.67 -0.74 7.67
N GLU A 96 -10.96 -1.43 6.78
CA GLU A 96 -11.52 -2.53 5.98
C GLU A 96 -11.69 -3.84 6.79
N HIS A 97 -11.05 -3.94 7.96
CA HIS A 97 -10.92 -5.18 8.73
C HIS A 97 -11.75 -5.22 10.00
N THR A 98 -12.81 -4.42 10.09
CA THR A 98 -13.69 -4.31 11.27
C THR A 98 -15.08 -4.90 11.04
N ARG A 99 -15.33 -5.60 9.93
CA ARG A 99 -16.68 -6.02 9.51
C ARG A 99 -17.24 -7.15 10.37
N GLU A 100 -16.37 -7.98 10.97
CA GLU A 100 -16.76 -9.09 11.84
C GLU A 100 -16.54 -8.82 13.33
N GLY A 101 -16.45 -7.54 13.72
CA GLY A 101 -16.56 -7.12 15.12
C GLY A 101 -15.26 -6.72 15.80
N LEU A 102 -14.11 -6.80 15.12
CA LEU A 102 -12.88 -6.19 15.62
C LEU A 102 -13.02 -4.67 15.69
N SER A 103 -12.55 -4.09 16.79
CA SER A 103 -12.23 -2.66 16.84
C SER A 103 -11.04 -2.36 15.93
N VAL A 104 -10.96 -1.13 15.43
CA VAL A 104 -9.86 -0.73 14.56
C VAL A 104 -8.50 -0.78 15.29
N GLU A 105 -8.49 -0.57 16.61
CA GLU A 105 -7.32 -0.71 17.45
C GLU A 105 -6.88 -2.18 17.59
N GLU A 106 -7.81 -3.13 17.67
CA GLU A 106 -7.51 -4.56 17.67
C GLU A 106 -6.91 -5.01 16.34
N VAL A 107 -7.41 -4.48 15.22
CA VAL A 107 -6.84 -4.72 13.89
C VAL A 107 -5.37 -4.28 13.85
N VAL A 108 -5.09 -3.00 14.17
CA VAL A 108 -3.72 -2.46 14.10
C VAL A 108 -2.79 -3.20 15.07
N ARG A 109 -3.25 -3.47 16.29
CA ARG A 109 -2.45 -4.21 17.30
C ARG A 109 -2.16 -5.66 16.87
N SER A 110 -3.08 -6.30 16.16
CA SER A 110 -2.89 -7.68 15.69
C SER A 110 -1.80 -7.74 14.61
N VAL A 111 -1.87 -6.84 13.62
CA VAL A 111 -0.80 -6.71 12.61
C VAL A 111 0.53 -6.35 13.29
N GLU A 112 0.56 -5.37 14.18
CA GLU A 112 1.80 -4.96 14.85
C GLU A 112 2.44 -6.10 15.67
N ARG A 113 1.66 -6.87 16.43
CA ARG A 113 2.16 -8.05 17.17
C ARG A 113 2.76 -9.09 16.22
N ALA A 114 2.11 -9.34 15.10
CA ALA A 114 2.57 -10.28 14.09
C ALA A 114 3.86 -9.77 13.40
N VAL A 115 3.94 -8.47 13.11
CA VAL A 115 5.18 -7.84 12.59
C VAL A 115 6.32 -7.98 13.59
N GLN A 116 6.11 -7.65 14.87
CA GLN A 116 7.13 -7.82 15.91
C GLN A 116 7.63 -9.26 16.00
N ARG A 117 6.73 -10.24 15.84
CA ARG A 117 7.07 -11.66 15.82
C ARG A 117 7.88 -12.01 14.57
N GLY A 118 7.44 -11.61 13.38
CA GLY A 118 8.15 -11.84 12.12
C GLY A 118 9.57 -11.27 12.13
N ILE A 119 9.75 -10.05 12.66
CA ILE A 119 11.08 -9.43 12.84
C ILE A 119 11.98 -10.32 13.70
N ARG A 120 11.48 -10.80 14.86
CA ARG A 120 12.27 -11.67 15.76
C ARG A 120 12.63 -13.02 15.13
N GLU A 121 11.74 -13.60 14.33
CA GLU A 121 11.92 -14.93 13.75
C GLU A 121 12.82 -14.91 12.50
N THR A 122 12.80 -13.82 11.73
CA THR A 122 13.49 -13.75 10.43
C THR A 122 14.67 -12.78 10.38
N GLY A 123 14.70 -11.79 11.28
CA GLY A 123 15.66 -10.67 11.24
C GLY A 123 15.38 -9.61 10.17
N ILE A 124 14.29 -9.74 9.40
CA ILE A 124 13.87 -8.73 8.41
C ILE A 124 13.20 -7.57 9.15
N GLU A 125 13.68 -6.35 8.95
CA GLU A 125 13.08 -5.17 9.57
C GLU A 125 11.80 -4.77 8.83
N VAL A 126 10.69 -4.60 9.54
CA VAL A 126 9.43 -4.18 8.93
C VAL A 126 8.78 -3.06 9.74
N ARG A 127 8.21 -2.07 9.05
CA ARG A 127 7.41 -1.00 9.62
C ARG A 127 6.04 -0.95 8.94
N VAL A 128 5.07 -0.30 9.60
CA VAL A 128 3.67 -0.29 9.18
C VAL A 128 3.25 1.13 8.81
N ILE A 129 2.54 1.26 7.69
CA ILE A 129 1.88 2.49 7.25
C ILE A 129 0.37 2.24 7.25
N LEU A 130 -0.41 3.13 7.87
CA LEU A 130 -1.87 3.03 7.83
C LEU A 130 -2.41 3.85 6.67
N CYS A 131 -3.25 3.23 5.85
CA CYS A 131 -3.76 3.82 4.62
C CYS A 131 -5.23 4.24 4.78
N THR A 132 -5.54 5.50 4.48
CA THR A 132 -6.92 5.90 4.15
C THR A 132 -7.23 5.53 2.71
N LEU A 133 -8.49 5.27 2.37
CA LEU A 133 -8.89 4.98 1.00
C LEU A 133 -9.61 6.19 0.39
N ARG A 134 -9.38 6.46 -0.90
CA ARG A 134 -9.94 7.63 -1.60
C ARG A 134 -11.47 7.74 -1.54
N HIS A 135 -12.15 6.61 -1.44
CA HIS A 135 -13.61 6.57 -1.35
C HIS A 135 -14.16 6.80 0.07
N TYR A 136 -13.28 6.96 1.06
CA TYR A 136 -13.67 7.28 2.44
C TYR A 136 -14.06 8.75 2.59
N ASN A 137 -14.96 9.02 3.53
CA ASN A 137 -15.27 10.40 3.90
C ASN A 137 -14.21 11.00 4.84
N ALA A 138 -14.32 12.30 5.09
CA ALA A 138 -13.36 13.03 5.91
C ALA A 138 -13.21 12.51 7.34
N ARG A 139 -14.29 11.99 7.95
CA ARG A 139 -14.24 11.43 9.30
C ARG A 139 -13.42 10.14 9.32
N GLN A 140 -13.65 9.25 8.36
CA GLN A 140 -12.89 8.00 8.24
C GLN A 140 -11.41 8.27 7.98
N SER A 141 -11.10 9.23 7.10
CA SER A 141 -9.72 9.62 6.83
C SER A 141 -9.01 10.22 8.05
N LEU A 142 -9.71 11.08 8.79
CA LEU A 142 -9.20 11.64 10.04
C LEU A 142 -8.97 10.54 11.09
N GLN A 143 -9.91 9.60 11.21
CA GLN A 143 -9.77 8.45 12.10
C GLN A 143 -8.51 7.63 11.78
N THR A 144 -8.18 7.42 10.49
CA THR A 144 -6.98 6.68 10.11
C THR A 144 -5.69 7.39 10.54
N VAL A 145 -5.58 8.71 10.36
CA VAL A 145 -4.37 9.44 10.79
C VAL A 145 -4.27 9.57 12.32
N GLU A 146 -5.39 9.69 13.03
CA GLU A 146 -5.42 9.65 14.50
C GLU A 146 -4.90 8.31 15.04
N LEU A 147 -5.20 7.19 14.36
CA LEU A 147 -4.62 5.89 14.68
C LEU A 147 -3.11 5.84 14.45
N VAL A 148 -2.60 6.49 13.39
CA VAL A 148 -1.15 6.60 13.19
C VAL A 148 -0.49 7.30 14.38
N GLU A 149 -1.09 8.39 14.87
CA GLU A 149 -0.57 9.06 16.07
C GLU A 149 -0.68 8.18 17.32
N GLN A 150 -1.81 7.48 17.50
CA GLN A 150 -2.03 6.60 18.65
C GLN A 150 -0.98 5.49 18.74
N PHE A 151 -0.55 4.93 17.61
CA PHE A 151 0.40 3.82 17.53
C PHE A 151 1.84 4.27 17.23
N ARG A 152 2.13 5.57 17.25
CA ARG A 152 3.45 6.17 16.90
C ARG A 152 4.65 5.69 17.71
N THR A 153 4.43 5.08 18.88
CA THR A 153 5.51 4.57 19.76
C THR A 153 5.87 3.12 19.45
N GLY A 154 5.12 2.47 18.56
CA GLY A 154 5.34 1.10 18.11
C GLY A 154 6.00 1.04 16.74
N LEU A 155 5.46 0.17 15.87
CA LEU A 155 5.98 -0.06 14.51
C LEU A 155 5.23 0.71 13.42
N VAL A 156 4.17 1.45 13.78
CA VAL A 156 3.45 2.32 12.84
C VAL A 156 4.25 3.61 12.63
N VAL A 157 4.66 3.87 11.39
CA VAL A 157 5.61 4.95 11.05
C VAL A 157 5.06 6.01 10.10
N GLY A 158 3.89 5.78 9.49
CA GLY A 158 3.38 6.73 8.51
C GLY A 158 1.92 6.55 8.15
N PHE A 159 1.44 7.54 7.40
CA PHE A 159 0.09 7.64 6.86
C PHE A 159 0.14 7.64 5.32
N ASP A 160 -0.82 6.98 4.67
CA ASP A 160 -0.95 6.93 3.22
C ASP A 160 -2.39 7.14 2.76
N ILE A 161 -2.56 7.44 1.48
CA ILE A 161 -3.82 7.39 0.74
C ILE A 161 -3.67 6.52 -0.51
N ALA A 162 -4.61 5.61 -0.73
CA ALA A 162 -4.66 4.72 -1.88
C ALA A 162 -6.11 4.53 -2.39
N ALA A 163 -6.32 3.54 -3.26
CA ALA A 163 -7.54 3.25 -4.01
C ALA A 163 -7.72 4.11 -5.28
N ASP A 164 -8.94 4.14 -5.83
CA ASP A 164 -9.26 4.68 -7.15
C ASP A 164 -9.00 6.21 -7.24
N GLU A 165 -7.81 6.55 -7.72
CA GLU A 165 -7.34 7.93 -7.90
C GLU A 165 -8.20 8.72 -8.89
N ALA A 166 -8.64 8.09 -9.99
CA ALA A 166 -9.42 8.77 -11.03
C ALA A 166 -10.89 8.95 -10.65
N GLY A 167 -11.43 8.04 -9.83
CA GLY A 167 -12.82 8.07 -9.39
C GLY A 167 -13.10 9.03 -8.24
N TYR A 168 -12.08 9.42 -7.45
CA TYR A 168 -12.27 10.11 -6.18
C TYR A 168 -11.27 11.26 -5.96
N PRO A 169 -11.77 12.50 -5.77
CA PRO A 169 -10.91 13.64 -5.50
C PRO A 169 -10.34 13.62 -4.08
N ILE A 170 -9.33 14.45 -3.82
CA ILE A 170 -8.62 14.46 -2.54
C ILE A 170 -9.31 15.25 -1.42
N ASP A 171 -10.37 16.02 -1.72
CA ASP A 171 -10.99 17.00 -0.80
C ASP A 171 -11.35 16.41 0.56
N ALA A 172 -11.87 15.18 0.59
CA ALA A 172 -12.26 14.50 1.81
C ALA A 172 -11.07 14.25 2.76
N HIS A 173 -9.84 14.22 2.24
CA HIS A 173 -8.66 13.80 2.99
C HIS A 173 -7.78 14.99 3.43
N LEU A 174 -8.06 16.21 2.95
CA LEU A 174 -7.29 17.41 3.28
C LEU A 174 -7.09 17.60 4.80
N ALA A 175 -8.16 17.42 5.58
CA ALA A 175 -8.11 17.59 7.03
C ALA A 175 -7.19 16.56 7.71
N ALA A 176 -7.13 15.32 7.19
CA ALA A 176 -6.29 14.25 7.73
C ALA A 176 -4.81 14.51 7.43
N PHE A 177 -4.46 14.91 6.20
CA PHE A 177 -3.08 15.27 5.86
C PHE A 177 -2.60 16.55 6.57
N GLN A 178 -3.47 17.54 6.76
CA GLN A 178 -3.17 18.70 7.60
C GLN A 178 -2.94 18.31 9.06
N TYR A 179 -3.69 17.32 9.57
CA TYR A 179 -3.45 16.75 10.90
C TYR A 179 -2.07 16.11 10.96
N ALA A 180 -1.73 15.24 10.01
CA ALA A 180 -0.42 14.62 9.93
C ALA A 180 0.71 15.65 9.96
N GLN A 181 0.61 16.71 9.14
CA GLN A 181 1.59 17.79 9.11
C GLN A 181 1.73 18.50 10.47
N ARG A 182 0.62 18.87 11.12
CA ARG A 182 0.65 19.54 12.44
C ARG A 182 1.27 18.69 13.53
N HIS A 183 1.13 17.36 13.43
CA HIS A 183 1.61 16.40 14.41
C HIS A 183 2.97 15.76 14.05
N GLY A 184 3.57 16.17 12.92
CA GLY A 184 4.86 15.66 12.46
C GLY A 184 4.81 14.18 12.05
N ILE A 185 3.66 13.71 11.58
CA ILE A 185 3.47 12.33 11.10
C ILE A 185 3.98 12.25 9.65
N PRO A 186 4.90 11.31 9.33
CA PRO A 186 5.33 11.08 7.96
C PRO A 186 4.19 10.59 7.07
N CYS A 187 4.15 11.08 5.84
CA CYS A 187 3.14 10.76 4.84
C CYS A 187 3.75 10.33 3.51
N THR A 188 3.15 9.31 2.92
CA THR A 188 3.21 9.03 1.48
C THR A 188 1.80 9.19 0.90
N ALA A 189 1.68 9.28 -0.42
CA ALA A 189 0.38 9.37 -1.07
C ALA A 189 0.46 8.78 -2.47
N HIS A 190 -0.48 7.90 -2.85
CA HIS A 190 -0.61 7.47 -4.23
C HIS A 190 -1.06 8.64 -5.10
N ALA A 191 -0.26 8.96 -6.11
CA ALA A 191 -0.59 9.97 -7.11
C ALA A 191 0.19 9.72 -8.41
N GLY A 192 -0.37 10.15 -9.53
CA GLY A 192 0.29 10.01 -10.83
C GLY A 192 0.31 8.56 -11.34
N GLU A 193 -0.70 7.76 -10.96
CA GLU A 193 -0.90 6.40 -11.47
C GLU A 193 -2.03 6.40 -12.52
N ALA A 194 -3.28 6.52 -12.08
CA ALA A 194 -4.45 6.62 -12.95
C ALA A 194 -4.64 8.06 -13.47
N CYS A 195 -4.24 9.07 -12.70
CA CYS A 195 -4.22 10.47 -13.11
C CYS A 195 -2.82 10.96 -13.53
N GLY A 196 -2.75 12.09 -14.23
CA GLY A 196 -1.51 12.63 -14.78
C GLY A 196 -0.69 13.46 -13.78
N ALA A 197 0.29 14.20 -14.31
CA ALA A 197 1.15 15.10 -13.53
C ALA A 197 0.37 16.11 -12.66
N ASP A 198 -0.79 16.59 -13.10
CA ASP A 198 -1.62 17.53 -12.33
C ASP A 198 -2.07 16.95 -10.99
N SER A 199 -2.37 15.65 -10.91
CA SER A 199 -2.76 15.02 -9.64
C SER A 199 -1.58 14.90 -8.68
N VAL A 200 -0.36 14.73 -9.21
CA VAL A 200 0.86 14.78 -8.41
C VAL A 200 1.09 16.18 -7.87
N TRP A 201 0.94 17.22 -8.70
CA TRP A 201 1.02 18.62 -8.24
C TRP A 201 0.01 18.92 -7.13
N GLU A 202 -1.25 18.56 -7.35
CA GLU A 202 -2.33 18.73 -6.38
C GLU A 202 -1.99 18.01 -5.06
N THR A 203 -1.50 16.78 -5.14
CA THR A 203 -1.06 15.99 -3.98
C THR A 203 0.10 16.67 -3.24
N LEU A 204 1.11 17.18 -3.96
CA LEU A 204 2.24 17.88 -3.37
C LEU A 204 1.81 19.19 -2.68
N GLU A 205 0.92 19.96 -3.30
CA GLU A 205 0.43 21.24 -2.79
C GLU A 205 -0.45 21.07 -1.54
N HIS A 206 -1.30 20.04 -1.53
CA HIS A 206 -2.28 19.89 -0.46
C HIS A 206 -1.82 18.96 0.66
N PHE A 207 -1.15 17.85 0.33
CA PHE A 207 -0.77 16.83 1.32
C PHE A 207 0.67 16.96 1.82
N HIS A 208 1.55 17.61 1.05
CA HIS A 208 2.97 17.75 1.37
C HIS A 208 3.67 16.43 1.78
N PRO A 209 3.46 15.31 1.05
CA PRO A 209 4.03 14.03 1.44
C PRO A 209 5.56 14.01 1.22
N GLN A 210 6.27 13.16 1.96
CA GLN A 210 7.72 12.98 1.74
C GLN A 210 8.01 12.06 0.56
N ARG A 211 7.04 11.22 0.18
CA ARG A 211 7.13 10.27 -0.92
C ARG A 211 5.82 10.22 -1.70
N ILE A 212 5.89 9.78 -2.95
CA ILE A 212 4.72 9.56 -3.79
C ILE A 212 4.68 8.08 -4.17
N GLY A 213 3.53 7.44 -3.89
CA GLY A 213 3.19 6.13 -4.41
C GLY A 213 3.02 6.20 -5.92
N HIS A 214 3.77 5.38 -6.66
CA HIS A 214 3.91 5.43 -8.12
C HIS A 214 4.60 6.69 -8.64
N GLY A 215 3.85 7.78 -8.90
CA GLY A 215 4.37 9.00 -9.55
C GLY A 215 4.86 8.82 -10.99
N VAL A 216 4.54 7.69 -11.63
CA VAL A 216 5.10 7.34 -12.94
C VAL A 216 4.69 8.27 -14.06
N ARG A 217 3.54 8.95 -13.91
CA ARG A 217 3.02 9.96 -14.85
C ARG A 217 3.55 11.37 -14.58
N SER A 218 4.44 11.57 -13.59
CA SER A 218 5.14 12.84 -13.39
C SER A 218 5.99 13.26 -14.60
N VAL A 219 6.45 12.29 -15.40
CA VAL A 219 7.22 12.53 -16.63
C VAL A 219 6.46 13.28 -17.73
N GLU A 220 5.14 13.44 -17.59
CA GLU A 220 4.30 14.23 -18.49
C GLU A 220 4.58 15.74 -18.36
N ASP A 221 5.14 16.18 -17.23
CA ASP A 221 5.51 17.56 -16.96
C ASP A 221 7.00 17.65 -16.53
N PRO A 222 7.89 18.18 -17.40
CA PRO A 222 9.30 18.39 -17.05
C PRO A 222 9.54 19.26 -15.80
N ALA A 223 8.65 20.24 -15.52
CA ALA A 223 8.78 21.09 -14.35
C ALA A 223 8.52 20.32 -13.05
N LEU A 224 7.56 19.38 -13.08
CA LEU A 224 7.28 18.47 -11.97
C LEU A 224 8.46 17.53 -11.71
N VAL A 225 9.04 16.94 -12.74
CA VAL A 225 10.23 16.09 -12.60
C VAL A 225 11.38 16.88 -11.95
N GLU A 226 11.62 18.10 -12.42
CA GLU A 226 12.63 18.98 -11.83
C GLU A 226 12.31 19.33 -10.38
N HIS A 227 11.05 19.59 -10.04
CA HIS A 227 10.62 19.85 -8.67
C HIS A 227 10.87 18.66 -7.75
N LEU A 228 10.41 17.46 -8.15
CA LEU A 228 10.60 16.21 -7.40
C LEU A 228 12.09 15.94 -7.14
N ALA A 229 12.92 16.09 -8.18
CA ALA A 229 14.38 15.91 -8.07
C ALA A 229 15.02 16.95 -7.14
N ARG A 230 14.69 18.24 -7.30
CA ARG A 230 15.24 19.31 -6.43
C ARG A 230 14.83 19.15 -4.97
N ARG A 231 13.61 18.64 -4.72
CA ARG A 231 13.07 18.42 -3.37
C ARG A 231 13.44 17.06 -2.79
N GLN A 232 14.06 16.17 -3.57
CA GLN A 232 14.38 14.79 -3.18
C GLN A 232 13.15 14.00 -2.74
N ILE A 233 12.02 14.20 -3.44
CA ILE A 233 10.79 13.46 -3.19
C ILE A 233 10.92 12.10 -3.85
N HIS A 234 10.87 11.04 -3.04
CA HIS A 234 11.03 9.67 -3.51
C HIS A 234 9.76 9.18 -4.22
N LEU A 235 9.93 8.54 -5.39
CA LEU A 235 8.85 7.88 -6.11
C LEU A 235 8.91 6.37 -5.86
N GLU A 236 7.85 5.82 -5.29
CA GLU A 236 7.70 4.41 -4.98
C GLU A 236 7.09 3.68 -6.19
N VAL A 237 7.90 3.42 -7.22
CA VAL A 237 7.45 2.91 -8.53
C VAL A 237 7.17 1.40 -8.50
N CYS A 238 6.07 0.96 -9.12
CA CYS A 238 5.60 -0.44 -9.11
C CYS A 238 5.39 -1.00 -10.52
N PRO A 239 6.45 -1.44 -11.24
CA PRO A 239 6.38 -1.67 -12.69
C PRO A 239 5.36 -2.71 -13.15
N THR A 240 5.23 -3.83 -12.45
CA THR A 240 4.24 -4.86 -12.78
C THR A 240 2.81 -4.34 -12.56
N SER A 241 2.59 -3.62 -11.46
CA SER A 241 1.30 -2.96 -11.17
C SER A 241 0.94 -2.00 -12.30
N ASN A 242 1.87 -1.13 -12.72
CA ASN A 242 1.60 -0.12 -13.76
C ASN A 242 1.27 -0.72 -15.14
N LEU A 243 1.71 -1.95 -15.42
CA LEU A 243 1.26 -2.71 -16.60
C LEU A 243 -0.14 -3.29 -16.43
N GLN A 244 -0.41 -3.88 -15.27
CA GLN A 244 -1.71 -4.48 -14.95
C GLN A 244 -2.82 -3.42 -14.88
N THR A 245 -2.52 -2.23 -14.35
CA THR A 245 -3.45 -1.08 -14.23
C THR A 245 -3.54 -0.22 -15.49
N LYS A 246 -2.88 -0.63 -16.59
CA LYS A 246 -2.90 0.03 -17.91
C LYS A 246 -2.33 1.44 -17.98
N VAL A 247 -1.50 1.82 -17.00
CA VAL A 247 -0.70 3.04 -17.07
C VAL A 247 0.32 2.93 -18.22
N PHE A 248 0.95 1.76 -18.37
CA PHE A 248 1.78 1.43 -19.52
C PHE A 248 1.26 0.18 -20.24
N ARG A 249 1.48 0.10 -21.55
CA ARG A 249 1.09 -1.07 -22.35
C ARG A 249 2.10 -2.20 -22.24
N GLN A 250 3.38 -1.86 -22.21
CA GLN A 250 4.50 -2.80 -22.18
C GLN A 250 5.63 -2.26 -21.30
N MET A 251 6.45 -3.15 -20.76
CA MET A 251 7.55 -2.76 -19.86
C MET A 251 8.56 -1.81 -20.53
N CYS A 252 8.79 -1.93 -21.84
CA CYS A 252 9.68 -1.04 -22.58
C CYS A 252 9.18 0.41 -22.66
N ASP A 253 7.89 0.64 -22.43
CA ASP A 253 7.28 1.97 -22.43
C ASP A 253 7.40 2.65 -21.05
N HIS A 254 7.73 1.88 -20.01
CA HIS A 254 7.75 2.35 -18.63
C HIS A 254 8.80 3.45 -18.41
N SER A 255 8.41 4.49 -17.68
CA SER A 255 9.24 5.67 -17.39
C SER A 255 10.36 5.48 -16.36
N ILE A 256 10.52 4.30 -15.73
CA ILE A 256 11.43 4.13 -14.59
C ILE A 256 12.92 4.30 -14.97
N GLY A 257 13.26 4.05 -16.23
CA GLY A 257 14.62 4.21 -16.76
C GLY A 257 14.89 5.59 -17.39
N ARG A 258 13.98 6.55 -17.26
CA ARG A 258 14.08 7.88 -17.89
C ARG A 258 14.48 8.95 -16.89
#